data_AF-A0A8H6NII0-F1
#
_entry.id   AF-A0A8H6NII0-F1
#
_cell.length_a   1.000
_cell.length_b   1.000
_cell.length_c   1.000
_cell.angle_alpha   90.00
_cell.angle_beta   90.00
_cell.angle_gamma   90.00
#
_symmetry.space_group_name_H-M   'P 1'
#
loop_
_entity.id
_entity.type
_entity.pdbx_description
1 polymer ?
#
loop_
_entity_poly.entity_id
_entity_poly.type
_entity_poly.pdbx_seq_one_letter_code
_entity_poly.pdbx_strand_id
1 'polypeptide(L)'
;MIHRALQKRAEIETYVNWVQEQDNASKKIPDDDLLSSEDWKVLVDVKSILEPFYLQTKRTEGWGKGDGYGRLWEVMVGKEYLLEHLEEWKSLYNSVLHPVDSQQEDEWSPINPTAEEESLLSQTRSGRPIRSSVNSQTQPRQESLLPQHVREDWSQRTARFRGLSSSYQEHLRTSVELAWQKLSSYYTKLEESPLFAASVILHPSLGISYLEAVWDEGVQLEWVRDAKKGLRDYFDHWYRSEKESDDSTAVLEITLPSHEDSHFRQWVQSRRSCETSRQQDELETYLRQPPKPTEDPVKWWRDHQLTYPLLSRLALDVLAIPAMAADCERAFSTAKLTLTSQRHSMKPQTMGQLQLTKNWLKRKALPMGVEIGSHIAS
;
A
#
# COMPACT_ATOMS: atom_id res chain seq x y z
N MET A 1 -20.08 -4.91 8.76
CA MET A 1 -21.11 -5.10 9.80
C MET A 1 -21.58 -3.75 10.37
N ILE A 2 -20.69 -2.99 11.03
CA ILE A 2 -21.00 -1.70 11.69
C ILE A 2 -21.75 -0.73 10.76
N HIS A 3 -21.26 -0.52 9.54
CA HIS A 3 -21.93 0.36 8.56
C HIS A 3 -23.39 -0.05 8.30
N ARG A 4 -23.66 -1.35 8.15
CA ARG A 4 -25.00 -1.90 7.92
C ARG A 4 -25.88 -1.74 9.16
N ALA A 5 -25.31 -1.94 10.35
CA ALA A 5 -26.02 -1.74 11.62
C ALA A 5 -26.48 -0.28 11.76
N LEU A 6 -25.60 0.68 11.48
CA LEU A 6 -25.93 2.11 11.50
C LEU A 6 -27.00 2.49 10.47
N GLN A 7 -26.94 1.94 9.25
CA GLN A 7 -27.99 2.17 8.24
C GLN A 7 -29.35 1.62 8.64
N LYS A 8 -29.36 0.47 9.33
CA LYS A 8 -30.57 -0.22 9.76
C LYS A 8 -30.97 0.10 11.19
N ARG A 9 -30.40 1.14 11.81
CA ARG A 9 -30.65 1.50 13.20
C ARG A 9 -32.14 1.59 13.54
N ALA A 10 -32.91 2.33 12.76
CA ALA A 10 -34.35 2.49 12.99
C ALA A 10 -35.12 1.16 12.88
N GLU A 11 -34.74 0.30 11.93
CA GLU A 11 -35.35 -1.03 11.76
C GLU A 11 -35.00 -1.95 12.94
N ILE A 12 -33.75 -1.89 13.42
CA ILE A 12 -33.26 -2.66 14.56
C ILE A 12 -33.98 -2.21 15.83
N GLU A 13 -34.06 -0.91 16.11
CA GLU A 13 -34.77 -0.35 17.27
C GLU A 13 -36.25 -0.74 17.25
N THR A 14 -36.90 -0.68 16.08
CA THR A 14 -38.31 -1.10 15.92
C THR A 14 -38.49 -2.59 16.21
N TYR A 15 -37.60 -3.44 15.70
CA TYR A 15 -37.63 -4.88 15.96
C TYR A 15 -37.40 -5.20 17.43
N VAL A 16 -36.41 -4.55 18.06
CA VAL A 16 -36.10 -4.74 19.49
C VAL A 16 -37.30 -4.37 20.36
N ASN A 17 -37.95 -3.23 20.09
CA ASN A 17 -39.15 -2.82 20.82
C ASN A 17 -40.28 -3.85 20.64
N TRP A 18 -40.52 -4.30 19.41
CA TRP A 18 -41.52 -5.33 19.12
C TRP A 18 -41.27 -6.65 19.84
N VAL A 19 -40.00 -7.07 19.98
CA VAL A 19 -39.64 -8.29 20.72
C VAL A 19 -39.84 -8.12 22.22
N GLN A 20 -39.47 -6.96 22.78
CA GLN A 20 -39.60 -6.68 24.22
C GLN A 20 -41.05 -6.54 24.68
N GLU A 21 -41.95 -6.10 23.78
CA GLU A 21 -43.41 -6.03 24.02
C GLU A 21 -44.09 -7.40 24.04
N GLN A 22 -43.42 -8.49 23.63
CA GLN A 22 -44.02 -9.81 23.68
C GLN A 22 -44.13 -10.34 25.11
N ASP A 23 -45.28 -10.94 25.43
CA ASP A 23 -45.61 -11.50 26.75
C ASP A 23 -44.76 -12.74 27.11
N ASN A 24 -44.10 -13.33 26.11
CA ASN A 24 -43.27 -14.52 26.32
C ASN A 24 -41.86 -14.14 26.78
N ALA A 25 -41.61 -14.24 28.08
CA ALA A 25 -40.31 -13.98 28.71
C ALA A 25 -39.13 -14.76 28.08
N SER A 26 -39.37 -15.95 27.53
CA SER A 26 -38.32 -16.75 26.86
C SER A 26 -37.87 -16.21 25.50
N LYS A 27 -38.61 -15.24 24.94
CA LYS A 27 -38.29 -14.60 23.65
C LYS A 27 -37.70 -13.19 23.80
N LYS A 28 -37.64 -12.66 25.03
CA LYS A 28 -37.07 -11.34 25.28
C LYS A 28 -35.56 -11.37 25.08
N ILE A 29 -35.04 -10.28 24.55
CA ILE A 29 -33.60 -10.09 24.36
C ILE A 29 -33.01 -9.75 25.74
N PRO A 30 -31.91 -10.39 26.18
CA PRO A 30 -31.21 -10.03 27.40
C PRO A 30 -30.79 -8.55 27.39
N ASP A 31 -30.80 -7.90 28.55
CA ASP A 31 -30.45 -6.48 28.65
C ASP A 31 -29.01 -6.19 28.17
N ASP A 32 -28.09 -7.16 28.35
CA ASP A 32 -26.70 -7.07 27.89
C ASP A 32 -26.56 -7.07 26.35
N ASP A 33 -27.56 -7.56 25.63
CA ASP A 33 -27.59 -7.61 24.16
C ASP A 33 -28.28 -6.36 23.54
N LEU A 34 -28.73 -5.41 24.37
CA LEU A 34 -29.36 -4.17 23.93
C LEU A 34 -28.33 -3.05 23.77
N LEU A 35 -28.31 -2.43 22.59
CA LEU A 35 -27.47 -1.27 22.32
C LEU A 35 -28.09 0.00 22.92
N SER A 36 -27.39 0.61 23.87
CA SER A 36 -27.76 1.90 24.43
C SER A 36 -27.55 3.04 23.43
N SER A 37 -28.08 4.22 23.74
CA SER A 37 -27.84 5.43 22.92
C SER A 37 -26.35 5.81 22.86
N GLU A 38 -25.56 5.46 23.87
CA GLU A 38 -24.11 5.66 23.89
C GLU A 38 -23.39 4.64 23.00
N ASP A 39 -23.79 3.37 23.03
CA ASP A 39 -23.22 2.33 22.15
C ASP A 39 -23.35 2.71 20.67
N TRP A 40 -24.49 3.28 20.29
CA TRP A 40 -24.68 3.78 18.93
C TRP A 40 -23.73 4.91 18.56
N LYS A 41 -23.37 5.79 19.50
CA LYS A 41 -22.34 6.84 19.28
C LYS A 41 -20.96 6.22 19.13
N VAL A 42 -20.61 5.26 20.00
CA VAL A 42 -19.34 4.53 19.92
C VAL A 42 -19.20 3.83 18.57
N LEU A 43 -20.25 3.19 18.06
CA LEU A 43 -20.23 2.55 16.74
C LEU A 43 -19.96 3.53 15.60
N VAL A 44 -20.40 4.78 15.71
CA VAL A 44 -20.10 5.83 14.72
C VAL A 44 -18.61 6.20 14.77
N ASP A 45 -18.03 6.31 15.96
CA ASP A 45 -16.60 6.64 16.11
C ASP A 45 -15.72 5.47 15.66
N VAL A 46 -16.06 4.23 16.03
CA VAL A 46 -15.40 3.02 15.52
C VAL A 46 -15.49 2.94 14.00
N LYS A 47 -16.63 3.26 13.39
CA LYS A 47 -16.73 3.36 11.92
C LYS A 47 -15.74 4.39 11.39
N SER A 48 -15.68 5.57 12.00
CA SER A 48 -14.83 6.68 11.55
C SER A 48 -13.33 6.34 11.65
N ILE A 49 -12.94 5.58 12.68
CA ILE A 49 -11.57 5.09 12.85
C ILE A 49 -11.24 4.02 11.79
N LEU A 50 -12.17 3.09 11.52
CA LEU A 50 -11.94 1.97 10.60
C LEU A 50 -12.14 2.30 9.10
N GLU A 51 -12.78 3.41 8.77
CA GLU A 51 -13.12 3.76 7.39
C GLU A 51 -11.87 3.94 6.51
N PRO A 52 -10.80 4.64 6.93
CA PRO A 52 -9.54 4.66 6.19
C PRO A 52 -8.90 3.28 5.98
N PHE A 53 -8.96 2.40 6.99
CA PHE A 53 -8.47 1.02 6.85
C PHE A 53 -9.23 0.26 5.78
N TYR A 54 -10.56 0.34 5.80
CA TYR A 54 -11.41 -0.28 4.79
C TYR A 54 -11.09 0.23 3.38
N LEU A 55 -10.98 1.56 3.22
CA LEU A 55 -10.67 2.17 1.93
C LEU A 55 -9.28 1.76 1.43
N GLN A 56 -8.28 1.71 2.31
CA GLN A 56 -6.92 1.30 1.96
C GLN A 56 -6.83 -0.19 1.62
N THR A 57 -7.56 -1.05 2.32
CA THR A 57 -7.68 -2.47 1.94
C THR A 57 -8.33 -2.60 0.56
N LYS A 58 -9.45 -1.91 0.32
CA LYS A 58 -10.11 -1.92 -0.99
C LYS A 58 -9.21 -1.37 -2.10
N ARG A 59 -8.38 -0.40 -1.78
CA ARG A 59 -7.39 0.15 -2.71
C ARG A 59 -6.35 -0.89 -3.12
N THR A 60 -5.89 -1.70 -2.18
CA THR A 60 -4.81 -2.70 -2.38
C THR A 60 -5.30 -4.06 -2.90
N GLU A 61 -6.60 -4.36 -2.80
CA GLU A 61 -7.23 -5.57 -3.35
C GLU A 61 -7.18 -5.67 -4.89
N GLY A 62 -6.75 -4.60 -5.59
CA GLY A 62 -6.72 -4.52 -7.05
C GLY A 62 -8.12 -4.40 -7.66
N TRP A 63 -8.29 -3.43 -8.57
CA TRP A 63 -9.39 -3.21 -9.55
C TRP A 63 -9.32 -1.78 -10.13
N GLY A 64 -8.11 -1.23 -10.24
CA GLY A 64 -7.93 0.12 -10.75
C GLY A 64 -8.49 0.28 -12.14
N LYS A 65 -9.51 1.12 -12.26
CA LYS A 65 -9.80 1.77 -13.53
C LYS A 65 -8.75 2.87 -13.69
N GLY A 66 -7.60 2.56 -14.27
CA GLY A 66 -6.53 3.53 -14.52
C GLY A 66 -5.17 3.12 -13.96
N ASP A 67 -4.46 4.12 -13.44
CA ASP A 67 -3.05 4.16 -13.00
C ASP A 67 -2.81 3.71 -11.55
N GLY A 68 -3.80 3.86 -10.67
CA GLY A 68 -3.77 3.40 -9.27
C GLY A 68 -4.50 2.07 -9.03
N TYR A 69 -4.56 1.67 -7.76
CA TYR A 69 -5.24 0.50 -7.19
C TYR A 69 -4.58 -0.86 -7.42
N GLY A 70 -4.13 -1.47 -6.33
CA GLY A 70 -3.55 -2.80 -6.26
C GLY A 70 -2.07 -2.83 -6.59
N ARG A 71 -1.39 -1.68 -6.54
CA ARG A 71 0.04 -1.57 -6.85
C ARG A 71 0.87 -1.61 -5.58
N LEU A 72 2.07 -2.18 -5.68
CA LEU A 72 2.96 -2.37 -4.54
C LEU A 72 3.29 -1.07 -3.78
N TRP A 73 3.46 0.04 -4.52
CA TRP A 73 3.79 1.35 -3.94
C TRP A 73 2.67 1.92 -3.06
N GLU A 74 1.42 1.55 -3.32
CA GLU A 74 0.27 2.00 -2.52
C GLU A 74 0.23 1.34 -1.15
N VAL A 75 0.91 0.20 -0.95
CA VAL A 75 0.98 -0.48 0.35
C VAL A 75 1.76 0.36 1.34
N MET A 76 2.94 0.82 0.94
CA MET A 76 3.84 1.59 1.82
C MET A 76 3.24 2.96 2.13
N VAL A 77 2.87 3.72 1.10
CA VAL A 77 2.18 5.01 1.23
C VAL A 77 0.89 4.88 2.05
N GLY A 78 0.15 3.79 1.82
CA GLY A 78 -1.06 3.50 2.56
C GLY A 78 -0.84 3.23 4.04
N LYS A 79 0.23 2.53 4.41
CA LYS A 79 0.53 2.31 5.83
C LYS A 79 0.95 3.60 6.53
N GLU A 80 1.72 4.46 5.88
CA GLU A 80 2.08 5.78 6.42
C GLU A 80 0.82 6.62 6.67
N TYR A 81 -0.10 6.67 5.70
CA TYR A 81 -1.39 7.33 5.86
C TYR A 81 -2.22 6.78 7.03
N LEU A 82 -2.25 5.46 7.21
CA LEU A 82 -2.99 4.82 8.31
C LEU A 82 -2.33 5.06 9.67
N LEU A 83 -0.99 5.11 9.74
CA LEU A 83 -0.26 5.44 10.96
C LEU A 83 -0.54 6.89 11.38
N GLU A 84 -0.45 7.83 10.44
CA GLU A 84 -0.77 9.25 10.68
C GLU A 84 -2.22 9.41 11.18
N HIS A 85 -3.17 8.70 10.56
CA HIS A 85 -4.57 8.71 11.00
C HIS A 85 -4.75 8.19 12.44
N LEU A 86 -4.03 7.13 12.84
CA LEU A 86 -4.09 6.64 14.23
C LEU A 86 -3.41 7.59 15.22
N GLU A 87 -2.31 8.23 14.83
CA GLU A 87 -1.61 9.24 15.63
C GLU A 87 -2.48 10.48 15.86
N GLU A 88 -3.21 10.89 14.83
CA GLU A 88 -4.25 11.91 14.88
C GLU A 88 -5.32 11.59 15.93
N TRP A 89 -5.86 10.36 15.93
CA TRP A 89 -6.80 9.91 16.95
C TRP A 89 -6.19 9.82 18.36
N LYS A 90 -4.93 9.38 18.46
CA LYS A 90 -4.19 9.36 19.74
C LYS A 90 -4.01 10.77 20.31
N SER A 91 -3.67 11.74 19.45
CA SER A 91 -3.56 13.15 19.82
C SER A 91 -4.89 13.72 20.32
N LEU A 92 -6.00 13.40 19.63
CA LEU A 92 -7.34 13.79 20.08
C LEU A 92 -7.63 13.31 21.50
N TYR A 93 -7.41 12.03 21.77
CA TYR A 93 -7.71 11.45 23.08
C TYR A 93 -6.85 12.07 24.18
N ASN A 94 -5.57 12.35 23.89
CA ASN A 94 -4.69 13.05 24.83
C ASN A 94 -5.16 14.48 25.11
N SER A 95 -5.54 15.23 24.07
CA SER A 95 -6.01 16.62 24.20
C SER A 95 -7.30 16.76 25.01
N VAL A 96 -8.16 15.74 25.00
CA VAL A 96 -9.45 15.76 25.70
C VAL A 96 -9.29 15.39 27.18
N LEU A 97 -8.37 14.48 27.51
CA LEU A 97 -8.16 14.00 28.88
C LEU A 97 -7.23 14.92 29.70
N HIS A 98 -6.27 15.60 29.05
CA HIS A 98 -5.35 16.55 29.69
C HIS A 98 -5.45 17.94 29.06
N PRO A 99 -6.51 18.72 29.36
CA PRO A 99 -6.64 20.08 28.86
C PRO A 99 -5.67 21.02 29.60
N VAL A 100 -4.40 21.07 29.20
CA VAL A 100 -3.35 22.13 29.39
C VAL A 100 -3.09 22.71 30.80
N ASP A 101 -3.89 22.44 31.83
CA ASP A 101 -3.75 23.01 33.18
C ASP A 101 -3.23 22.02 34.23
N SER A 102 -2.89 20.78 33.86
CA SER A 102 -2.23 19.85 34.78
C SER A 102 -0.71 19.89 34.55
N GLN A 103 -0.02 20.72 35.32
CA GLN A 103 1.43 20.61 35.55
C GLN A 103 1.75 19.31 36.28
N GLN A 104 1.76 18.20 35.55
CA GLN A 104 2.38 16.96 35.97
C GLN A 104 2.89 16.26 34.72
N GLU A 105 4.20 16.40 34.50
CA GLU A 105 4.96 15.56 33.58
C GLU A 105 4.98 14.14 34.15
N ASP A 106 3.92 13.37 33.93
CA ASP A 106 4.00 11.91 34.06
C ASP A 106 4.61 11.36 32.77
N GLU A 107 5.91 11.15 32.86
CA GLU A 107 6.77 10.43 31.91
C GLU A 107 6.12 9.09 31.51
N TRP A 108 5.71 9.01 30.24
CA TRP A 108 5.05 7.83 29.67
C TRP A 108 6.01 6.65 29.59
N SER A 109 5.75 5.59 30.35
CA SER A 109 6.36 4.28 30.13
C SER A 109 5.54 3.50 29.09
N PRO A 110 6.16 2.98 28.01
CA PRO A 110 5.48 2.07 27.09
C PRO A 110 4.93 0.87 27.87
N ILE A 111 3.68 0.48 27.59
CA ILE A 111 3.19 -0.83 28.00
C ILE A 111 4.02 -1.84 27.20
N ASN A 112 5.05 -2.42 27.85
CA ASN A 112 5.84 -3.48 27.24
C ASN A 112 4.89 -4.63 26.87
N PRO A 113 5.00 -5.20 25.65
CA PRO A 113 4.24 -6.37 25.28
C PRO A 113 4.53 -7.51 26.27
N THR A 114 3.52 -8.32 26.57
CA THR A 114 3.67 -9.51 27.42
C THR A 114 4.80 -10.41 26.90
N ALA A 115 5.53 -11.07 27.80
CA ALA A 115 6.72 -11.89 27.47
C ALA A 115 6.49 -12.95 26.36
N GLU A 116 5.25 -13.37 26.13
CA GLU A 116 4.87 -14.27 25.04
C GLU A 116 4.89 -13.58 23.66
N GLU A 117 4.55 -12.29 23.58
CA GLU A 117 4.66 -11.48 22.36
C GLU A 117 6.12 -11.10 22.06
N GLU A 118 6.95 -10.83 23.07
CA GLU A 118 8.41 -10.64 22.88
C GLU A 118 9.08 -11.90 22.32
N SER A 119 8.62 -13.10 22.71
CA SER A 119 9.16 -14.37 22.19
C SER A 119 8.83 -14.59 20.69
N LEU A 120 7.72 -14.04 20.22
CA LEU A 120 7.34 -14.07 18.80
C LEU A 120 7.99 -12.92 18.00
N LEU A 121 8.26 -11.78 18.64
CA LEU A 121 8.90 -10.60 18.05
C LEU A 121 10.42 -10.73 17.93
N SER A 122 11.07 -11.50 18.82
CA SER A 122 12.52 -11.72 18.82
C SER A 122 13.02 -12.70 17.74
N GLN A 123 12.10 -13.34 17.00
CA GLN A 123 12.45 -14.25 15.90
C GLN A 123 12.58 -13.56 14.54
N THR A 124 12.18 -12.29 14.40
CA THR A 124 12.44 -11.51 13.17
C THR A 124 13.84 -10.92 13.21
N ARG A 125 14.69 -11.46 12.35
CA ARG A 125 16.13 -11.21 12.28
C ARG A 125 16.47 -9.89 11.58
N SER A 126 16.04 -8.76 12.14
CA SER A 126 16.65 -7.43 11.92
C SER A 126 16.08 -6.44 12.94
N GLY A 127 16.78 -6.26 14.06
CA GLY A 127 16.42 -5.26 15.05
C GLY A 127 16.68 -3.86 14.50
N ARG A 128 15.64 -3.20 13.99
CA ARG A 128 15.59 -1.74 13.83
C ARG A 128 14.64 -1.14 14.86
N PRO A 129 14.90 0.09 15.35
CA PRO A 129 13.99 0.75 16.27
C PRO A 129 12.61 0.91 15.62
N ILE A 130 11.56 0.55 16.37
CA ILE A 130 10.18 0.94 16.05
C ILE A 130 10.16 2.47 15.90
N ARG A 131 9.38 3.00 14.93
CA ARG A 131 9.08 4.44 14.81
C ARG A 131 8.82 4.98 16.20
N SER A 132 9.81 5.65 16.77
CA SER A 132 9.78 5.98 18.18
C SER A 132 8.85 7.18 18.30
N SER A 133 7.90 7.10 19.21
CA SER A 133 7.05 8.24 19.59
C SER A 133 7.88 9.32 20.31
N VAL A 134 9.09 9.63 19.84
CA VAL A 134 10.03 10.58 20.43
C VAL A 134 9.96 11.88 19.64
N ASN A 135 8.74 12.38 19.51
CA ASN A 135 8.39 13.76 19.84
C ASN A 135 6.90 13.93 19.64
N SER A 136 6.15 13.88 20.75
CA SER A 136 4.82 14.49 20.88
C SER A 136 4.85 16.03 20.74
N GLN A 137 5.92 16.58 20.14
CA GLN A 137 5.98 17.91 19.55
C GLN A 137 5.87 17.80 18.03
N THR A 138 4.95 16.97 17.53
CA THR A 138 4.20 17.42 16.35
C THR A 138 3.54 18.71 16.82
N GLN A 139 4.05 19.86 16.37
CA GLN A 139 3.31 21.11 16.46
C GLN A 139 1.87 20.75 16.08
N PRO A 140 0.85 21.07 16.91
CA PRO A 140 -0.52 20.78 16.55
C PRO A 140 -0.70 21.36 15.17
N ARG A 141 -0.87 20.48 14.16
CA ARG A 141 -0.88 20.84 12.74
C ARG A 141 -1.86 21.98 12.64
N GLN A 142 -1.34 23.21 12.46
CA GLN A 142 -2.08 24.41 12.86
C GLN A 142 -3.48 24.30 12.30
N GLU A 143 -4.50 24.08 13.16
CA GLU A 143 -5.86 23.77 12.71
C GLU A 143 -6.38 24.84 11.73
N SER A 144 -5.80 26.04 11.84
CA SER A 144 -5.97 27.21 10.97
C SER A 144 -5.63 26.97 9.48
N LEU A 145 -4.76 26.01 9.14
CA LEU A 145 -4.32 25.69 7.77
C LEU A 145 -5.15 24.60 7.09
N LEU A 146 -5.96 23.85 7.85
CA LEU A 146 -6.84 22.83 7.28
C LEU A 146 -8.05 23.49 6.59
N PRO A 147 -8.51 22.95 5.43
CA PRO A 147 -9.75 23.39 4.81
C PRO A 147 -10.92 23.39 5.80
N GLN A 148 -11.84 24.34 5.66
CA GLN A 148 -12.93 24.56 6.61
C GLN A 148 -13.74 23.29 6.91
N HIS A 149 -14.05 22.49 5.88
CA HIS A 149 -14.78 21.22 6.04
C HIS A 149 -14.03 20.20 6.89
N VAL A 150 -12.69 20.16 6.81
CA VAL A 150 -11.87 19.26 7.63
C VAL A 150 -11.91 19.71 9.08
N ARG A 151 -11.80 21.02 9.35
CA ARG A 151 -11.87 21.57 10.71
C ARG A 151 -13.24 21.37 11.36
N GLU A 152 -14.31 21.52 10.59
CA GLU A 152 -15.66 21.26 11.06
C GLU A 152 -15.85 19.78 11.41
N ASP A 153 -15.37 18.87 10.57
CA ASP A 153 -15.34 17.42 10.86
C ASP A 153 -14.54 17.11 12.15
N TRP A 154 -13.39 17.76 12.34
CA TRP A 154 -12.59 17.64 13.57
C TRP A 154 -13.37 18.07 14.81
N SER A 155 -13.96 19.27 14.79
CA SER A 155 -14.73 19.78 15.93
C SER A 155 -15.91 18.87 16.29
N GLN A 156 -16.57 18.29 15.27
CA GLN A 156 -17.66 17.34 15.46
C GLN A 156 -17.19 16.02 16.06
N ARG A 157 -15.99 15.53 15.72
CA ARG A 157 -15.41 14.33 16.33
C ARG A 157 -15.09 14.58 17.81
N THR A 158 -14.43 15.69 18.13
CA THR A 158 -14.04 16.01 19.49
C THR A 158 -15.25 16.24 20.41
N ALA A 159 -16.30 16.90 19.90
CA ALA A 159 -17.55 17.11 20.65
C ALA A 159 -18.29 15.78 20.92
N ARG A 160 -18.33 14.86 19.95
CA ARG A 160 -18.90 13.52 20.14
C ARG A 160 -18.13 12.72 21.18
N PHE A 161 -16.80 12.72 21.09
CA PHE A 161 -15.95 12.00 22.01
C PHE A 161 -16.09 12.50 23.46
N ARG A 162 -16.13 13.83 23.68
CA ARG A 162 -16.38 14.41 25.02
C ARG A 162 -17.75 14.04 25.61
N GLY A 163 -18.72 13.70 24.77
CA GLY A 163 -20.06 13.28 25.17
C GLY A 163 -20.20 11.79 25.48
N LEU A 164 -19.10 11.02 25.46
CA LEU A 164 -19.05 9.61 25.85
C LEU A 164 -18.62 9.46 27.32
N SER A 165 -19.00 8.35 27.95
CA SER A 165 -18.55 8.01 29.31
C SER A 165 -17.03 7.74 29.36
N SER A 166 -16.43 7.94 30.54
CA SER A 166 -14.97 7.74 30.75
C SER A 166 -14.54 6.32 30.38
N SER A 167 -15.36 5.31 30.70
CA SER A 167 -15.05 3.93 30.34
C SER A 167 -14.95 3.76 28.83
N TYR A 168 -15.91 4.23 28.03
CA TYR A 168 -15.83 4.12 26.57
C TYR A 168 -14.63 4.90 25.99
N GLN A 169 -14.33 6.08 26.54
CA GLN A 169 -13.18 6.87 26.11
C GLN A 169 -11.86 6.12 26.32
N GLU A 170 -11.68 5.48 27.48
CA GLU A 170 -10.51 4.65 27.79
C GLU A 170 -10.43 3.41 26.90
N HIS A 171 -11.55 2.72 26.65
CA HIS A 171 -11.58 1.56 25.77
C HIS A 171 -11.21 1.92 24.32
N LEU A 172 -11.74 3.03 23.79
CA LEU A 172 -11.42 3.52 22.46
C LEU A 172 -9.94 3.93 22.36
N ARG A 173 -9.41 4.60 23.38
CA ARG A 173 -8.00 4.97 23.45
C ARG A 173 -7.10 3.74 23.41
N THR A 174 -7.36 2.76 24.27
CA THR A 174 -6.59 1.51 24.31
C THR A 174 -6.70 0.75 22.99
N SER A 175 -7.88 0.72 22.38
CA SER A 175 -8.09 0.07 21.08
C SER A 175 -7.27 0.72 19.96
N VAL A 176 -7.21 2.06 19.92
CA VAL A 176 -6.41 2.81 18.95
C VAL A 176 -4.91 2.60 19.18
N GLU A 177 -4.46 2.56 20.43
CA GLU A 177 -3.06 2.27 20.77
C GLU A 177 -2.65 0.87 20.30
N LEU A 178 -3.46 -0.14 20.61
CA LEU A 178 -3.21 -1.51 20.16
C LEU A 178 -3.23 -1.62 18.63
N ALA A 179 -4.13 -0.90 17.96
CA ALA A 179 -4.16 -0.84 16.50
C ALA A 179 -2.89 -0.19 15.93
N TRP A 180 -2.39 0.87 16.54
CA TRP A 180 -1.16 1.55 16.13
C TRP A 180 0.06 0.64 16.32
N GLN A 181 0.18 0.01 17.49
CA GLN A 181 1.25 -0.95 17.77
C GLN A 181 1.23 -2.11 16.77
N LYS A 182 0.05 -2.66 16.48
CA LYS A 182 -0.11 -3.73 15.51
C LYS A 182 0.29 -3.27 14.11
N LEU A 183 -0.18 -2.10 13.66
CA LEU A 183 0.15 -1.56 12.35
C LEU A 183 1.66 -1.29 12.21
N SER A 184 2.26 -0.70 13.23
CA SER A 184 3.71 -0.45 13.32
C SER A 184 4.52 -1.76 13.26
N SER A 185 4.08 -2.82 13.96
CA SER A 185 4.71 -4.14 13.86
C SER A 185 4.67 -4.76 12.44
N TYR A 186 3.65 -4.43 11.65
CA TYR A 186 3.59 -4.84 10.25
C TYR A 186 4.35 -3.89 9.33
N TYR A 187 4.60 -2.65 9.77
CA TYR A 187 5.37 -1.70 9.01
C TYR A 187 6.83 -2.16 8.92
N THR A 188 7.42 -2.60 10.03
CA THR A 188 8.78 -3.16 10.07
C THR A 188 8.95 -4.38 9.15
N LYS A 189 7.89 -5.19 8.99
CA LYS A 189 7.91 -6.33 8.05
C LYS A 189 7.99 -5.93 6.57
N LEU A 190 7.65 -4.70 6.21
CA LEU A 190 7.84 -4.23 4.82
C LEU A 190 9.32 -4.17 4.46
N GLU A 191 10.21 -3.99 5.44
CA GLU A 191 11.65 -3.93 5.21
C GLU A 191 12.25 -5.29 4.79
N GLU A 192 11.54 -6.41 5.01
CA GLU A 192 11.98 -7.73 4.57
C GLU A 192 12.15 -7.83 3.05
N SER A 193 11.46 -6.96 2.28
CA SER A 193 11.58 -6.92 0.83
C SER A 193 11.93 -5.51 0.34
N PRO A 194 13.04 -5.34 -0.40
CA PRO A 194 13.40 -4.04 -0.97
C PRO A 194 12.40 -3.56 -2.03
N LEU A 195 11.51 -4.45 -2.52
CA LEU A 195 10.57 -4.16 -3.59
C LEU A 195 9.50 -3.14 -3.18
N PHE A 196 9.11 -3.10 -1.90
CA PHE A 196 8.15 -2.08 -1.43
C PHE A 196 8.74 -0.68 -1.57
N ALA A 197 9.94 -0.45 -1.03
CA ALA A 197 10.62 0.84 -1.15
C ALA A 197 11.01 1.14 -2.62
N ALA A 198 11.47 0.14 -3.36
CA ALA A 198 11.77 0.25 -4.78
C ALA A 198 10.56 0.73 -5.59
N SER A 199 9.36 0.20 -5.31
CA SER A 199 8.15 0.58 -6.04
C SER A 199 7.77 2.06 -5.83
N VAL A 200 8.05 2.62 -4.65
CA VAL A 200 7.87 4.06 -4.37
C VAL A 200 8.95 4.89 -5.07
N ILE A 201 10.21 4.48 -4.98
CA ILE A 201 11.33 5.18 -5.62
C ILE A 201 11.14 5.23 -7.15
N LEU A 202 10.74 4.12 -7.76
CA LEU A 202 10.50 4.00 -9.20
C LEU A 202 9.20 4.67 -9.65
N HIS A 203 8.40 5.23 -8.74
CA HIS A 203 7.22 6.01 -9.11
C HIS A 203 7.64 7.44 -9.51
N PRO A 204 7.42 7.87 -10.77
CA PRO A 204 7.95 9.15 -11.27
C PRO A 204 7.46 10.39 -10.52
N SER A 205 6.28 10.33 -9.88
CA SER A 205 5.72 11.44 -9.12
C SER A 205 6.10 11.47 -7.63
N LEU A 206 6.54 10.35 -7.07
CA LEU A 206 6.93 10.26 -5.65
C LEU A 206 8.46 10.38 -5.57
N GLY A 207 9.15 9.54 -6.34
CA GLY A 207 10.59 9.44 -6.36
C GLY A 207 11.18 9.14 -4.99
N ILE A 208 12.48 9.36 -4.88
CA ILE A 208 13.16 9.26 -3.58
C ILE A 208 12.83 10.42 -2.64
N SER A 209 12.46 11.57 -3.21
CA SER A 209 12.05 12.77 -2.48
C SER A 209 10.87 12.50 -1.55
N TYR A 210 9.95 11.60 -1.93
CA TYR A 210 8.87 11.20 -1.04
C TYR A 210 9.39 10.51 0.22
N LEU A 211 10.32 9.56 0.07
CA LEU A 211 10.90 8.87 1.23
C LEU A 211 11.72 9.83 2.08
N GLU A 212 12.47 10.74 1.48
CA GLU A 212 13.23 11.76 2.22
C GLU A 212 12.33 12.75 2.97
N ALA A 213 11.09 12.96 2.51
CA ALA A 213 10.10 13.80 3.18
C ALA A 213 9.31 13.08 4.29
N VAL A 214 9.06 11.77 4.13
CA VAL A 214 8.35 10.95 5.13
C VAL A 214 9.30 10.45 6.22
N TRP A 215 10.56 10.20 5.86
CA TRP A 215 11.61 9.69 6.74
C TRP A 215 12.59 10.79 7.14
N ASP A 216 12.08 11.83 7.78
CA ASP A 216 12.84 13.04 8.14
C ASP A 216 13.56 12.93 9.50
N GLU A 217 13.23 11.93 10.31
CA GLU A 217 13.87 11.68 11.60
C GLU A 217 15.25 11.01 11.42
N GLY A 218 16.21 11.35 12.31
CA GLY A 218 17.61 10.92 12.18
C GLY A 218 17.82 9.41 12.00
N VAL A 219 17.03 8.57 12.68
CA VAL A 219 17.07 7.10 12.53
C VAL A 219 16.45 6.64 11.20
N GLN A 220 15.45 7.36 10.70
CA GLN A 220 14.73 7.02 9.47
C GLN A 220 15.53 7.41 8.21
N LEU A 221 16.50 8.32 8.32
CA LEU A 221 17.49 8.57 7.26
C LEU A 221 18.32 7.33 6.93
N GLU A 222 18.57 6.44 7.90
CA GLU A 222 19.19 5.13 7.65
C GLU A 222 18.28 4.26 6.78
N TRP A 223 16.96 4.36 6.94
CA TRP A 223 15.99 3.61 6.14
C TRP A 223 16.00 4.09 4.68
N VAL A 224 16.12 5.40 4.44
CA VAL A 224 16.29 5.95 3.09
C VAL A 224 17.54 5.33 2.45
N ARG A 225 18.67 5.30 3.18
CA ARG A 225 19.93 4.75 2.69
C ARG A 225 19.81 3.26 2.37
N ASP A 226 19.19 2.50 3.25
CA ASP A 226 19.01 1.07 3.09
C ASP A 226 18.02 0.72 1.97
N ALA A 227 16.99 1.54 1.76
CA ALA A 227 16.12 1.45 0.59
C ALA A 227 16.88 1.70 -0.72
N LYS A 228 17.72 2.75 -0.78
CA LYS A 228 18.60 3.01 -1.95
C LYS A 228 19.52 1.84 -2.21
N LYS A 229 20.15 1.31 -1.15
CA LYS A 229 21.06 0.17 -1.24
C LYS A 229 20.35 -1.08 -1.70
N GLY A 230 19.20 -1.43 -1.11
CA GLY A 230 18.42 -2.61 -1.48
C GLY A 230 17.93 -2.59 -2.92
N LEU A 231 17.51 -1.42 -3.43
CA LEU A 231 17.15 -1.24 -4.83
C LEU A 231 18.36 -1.44 -5.75
N ARG A 232 19.51 -0.85 -5.41
CA ARG A 232 20.76 -1.00 -6.16
C ARG A 232 21.23 -2.44 -6.20
N ASP A 233 21.30 -3.10 -5.04
CA ASP A 233 21.73 -4.49 -4.92
C ASP A 233 20.81 -5.41 -5.74
N TYR A 234 19.49 -5.17 -5.72
CA TYR A 234 18.53 -5.91 -6.53
C TYR A 234 18.71 -5.66 -8.04
N PHE A 235 18.90 -4.40 -8.44
CA PHE A 235 19.11 -4.02 -9.83
C PHE A 235 20.41 -4.60 -10.40
N ASP A 236 21.52 -4.50 -9.66
CA ASP A 236 22.81 -5.03 -10.09
C ASP A 236 22.79 -6.56 -10.18
N HIS A 237 22.15 -7.24 -9.22
CA HIS A 237 22.07 -8.70 -9.22
C HIS A 237 21.22 -9.28 -10.36
N TRP A 238 20.04 -8.72 -10.63
CA TRP A 238 19.09 -9.31 -11.60
C TRP A 238 19.16 -8.71 -13.01
N TYR A 239 19.46 -7.42 -13.16
CA TYR A 239 19.38 -6.73 -14.47
C TYR A 239 20.75 -6.39 -15.06
N ARG A 240 21.76 -6.16 -14.21
CA ARG A 240 23.12 -5.89 -14.69
C ARG A 240 23.90 -7.18 -14.94
N SER A 241 23.76 -8.18 -14.08
CA SER A 241 24.41 -9.50 -14.23
C SER A 241 23.91 -10.28 -15.44
N GLU A 242 22.65 -10.14 -15.86
CA GLU A 242 22.11 -10.80 -17.06
C GLU A 242 22.76 -10.31 -18.36
N LYS A 243 23.37 -9.12 -18.37
CA LYS A 243 23.99 -8.56 -19.57
C LYS A 243 25.35 -9.20 -19.91
N GLU A 244 26.01 -9.83 -18.95
CA GLU A 244 27.31 -10.48 -19.20
C GLU A 244 27.18 -11.86 -19.88
N SER A 245 25.97 -12.47 -19.91
CA SER A 245 25.75 -13.79 -20.53
C SER A 245 25.23 -13.75 -21.97
N ASP A 246 24.67 -12.62 -22.44
CA ASP A 246 23.97 -12.54 -23.74
C ASP A 246 24.77 -11.82 -24.85
N ASP A 247 26.00 -11.36 -24.58
CA ASP A 247 26.80 -10.53 -25.51
C ASP A 247 27.58 -11.34 -26.58
N SER A 248 27.12 -12.54 -26.94
CA SER A 248 27.76 -13.37 -27.99
C SER A 248 26.99 -13.45 -29.31
N THR A 249 25.91 -12.67 -29.52
CA THR A 249 25.19 -12.70 -30.80
C THR A 249 24.89 -11.32 -31.39
N ALA A 250 25.93 -10.74 -31.98
CA ALA A 250 25.98 -9.98 -33.24
C ALA A 250 24.93 -8.89 -33.54
N VAL A 251 25.44 -7.66 -33.80
CA VAL A 251 25.33 -7.06 -35.14
C VAL A 251 26.68 -6.46 -35.52
N LEU A 252 27.47 -7.19 -36.31
CA LEU A 252 28.56 -6.61 -37.09
C LEU A 252 27.92 -5.84 -38.24
N GLU A 253 27.63 -4.56 -38.02
CA GLU A 253 27.29 -3.63 -39.08
C GLU A 253 28.56 -3.39 -39.89
N ILE A 254 28.72 -4.13 -41.00
CA ILE A 254 29.76 -3.87 -42.00
C ILE A 254 29.36 -2.58 -42.73
N THR A 255 29.75 -1.44 -42.16
CA THR A 255 29.68 -0.16 -42.86
C THR A 255 30.85 -0.12 -43.85
N LEU A 256 30.53 -0.17 -45.15
CA LEU A 256 31.50 0.07 -46.22
C LEU A 256 32.22 1.42 -46.00
N PRO A 257 33.55 1.49 -46.16
CA PRO A 257 34.30 2.72 -45.90
C PRO A 257 34.08 3.69 -47.05
N SER A 258 33.21 4.68 -46.84
CA SER A 258 33.06 5.81 -47.75
C SER A 258 33.51 7.09 -47.07
N HIS A 259 34.62 7.61 -47.58
CA HIS A 259 35.17 8.96 -47.44
C HIS A 259 35.86 9.30 -46.11
N GLU A 260 37.11 9.77 -46.25
CA GLU A 260 38.06 10.21 -45.23
C GLU A 260 37.42 10.80 -43.95
N ASP A 261 37.33 9.98 -42.90
CA ASP A 261 37.12 10.48 -41.54
C ASP A 261 38.39 11.20 -41.10
N SER A 262 38.35 12.53 -41.12
CA SER A 262 39.40 13.41 -40.58
C SER A 262 39.90 12.87 -39.23
N HIS A 263 41.21 12.69 -39.08
CA HIS A 263 41.89 12.28 -37.83
C HIS A 263 41.40 13.08 -36.59
N PHE A 264 40.92 14.32 -36.80
CA PHE A 264 40.26 15.12 -35.77
C PHE A 264 38.92 14.54 -35.29
N ARG A 265 38.07 14.03 -36.17
CA ARG A 265 36.81 13.37 -35.79
C ARG A 265 37.04 12.08 -35.03
N GLN A 266 37.98 11.24 -35.46
CA GLN A 266 38.38 10.03 -34.72
C GLN A 266 38.99 10.37 -33.35
N TRP A 267 39.76 11.46 -33.23
CA TRP A 267 40.30 11.91 -31.95
C TRP A 267 39.24 12.51 -31.01
N VAL A 268 38.27 13.27 -31.53
CA VAL A 268 37.13 13.76 -30.75
C VAL A 268 36.24 12.59 -30.32
N GLN A 269 36.02 11.62 -31.20
CA GLN A 269 35.27 10.41 -30.88
C GLN A 269 36.02 9.54 -29.87
N SER A 270 37.34 9.35 -29.95
CA SER A 270 38.09 8.57 -28.97
C SER A 270 38.08 9.20 -27.57
N ARG A 271 38.10 10.54 -27.49
CA ARG A 271 37.91 11.26 -26.21
C ARG A 271 36.47 11.22 -25.70
N ARG A 272 35.47 11.21 -26.59
CA ARG A 272 34.05 11.00 -26.21
C ARG A 272 33.75 9.56 -25.80
N SER A 273 34.38 8.57 -26.46
CA SER A 273 34.25 7.14 -26.18
C SER A 273 34.78 6.78 -24.79
N CYS A 274 35.81 7.49 -24.32
CA CYS A 274 36.33 7.37 -22.96
C CYS A 274 35.38 7.98 -21.90
N GLU A 275 34.52 8.92 -22.28
CA GLU A 275 33.48 9.48 -21.39
C GLU A 275 32.21 8.59 -21.40
N THR A 276 31.83 8.01 -22.54
CA THR A 276 30.69 7.09 -22.66
C THR A 276 30.95 5.68 -22.11
N SER A 277 32.20 5.31 -21.85
CA SER A 277 32.54 4.06 -21.14
C SER A 277 32.28 4.14 -19.64
N ARG A 278 32.13 5.35 -19.08
CA ARG A 278 31.31 5.56 -17.88
C ARG A 278 29.86 5.55 -18.34
N GLN A 279 29.28 4.36 -18.49
CA GLN A 279 27.83 4.20 -18.44
C GLN A 279 27.38 4.93 -17.17
N GLN A 280 26.85 6.15 -17.32
CA GLN A 280 26.25 6.86 -16.20
C GLN A 280 25.21 5.90 -15.63
N ASP A 281 25.35 5.60 -14.35
CA ASP A 281 24.47 4.65 -13.71
C ASP A 281 23.03 5.16 -13.89
N GLU A 282 22.24 4.41 -14.68
CA GLU A 282 20.87 4.79 -15.07
C GLU A 282 20.05 5.13 -13.82
N LEU A 283 20.26 4.32 -12.78
CA LEU A 283 19.65 4.48 -11.46
C LEU A 283 20.03 5.82 -10.82
N GLU A 284 21.31 6.16 -10.71
CA GLU A 284 21.77 7.44 -10.15
C GLU A 284 21.27 8.64 -10.95
N THR A 285 21.19 8.49 -12.28
CA THR A 285 20.69 9.53 -13.17
C THR A 285 19.20 9.79 -12.92
N TYR A 286 18.41 8.73 -12.74
CA TYR A 286 17.00 8.82 -12.39
C TYR A 286 16.79 9.40 -10.97
N LEU A 287 17.54 8.92 -9.97
CA LEU A 287 17.42 9.38 -8.57
C LEU A 287 17.71 10.88 -8.38
N ARG A 288 18.47 11.50 -9.29
CA ARG A 288 18.77 12.94 -9.27
C ARG A 288 17.68 13.80 -9.90
N GLN A 289 16.75 13.22 -10.64
CA GLN A 289 15.70 13.99 -11.28
C GLN A 289 14.61 14.35 -10.28
N PRO A 290 14.04 15.57 -10.35
CA PRO A 290 12.92 15.93 -9.52
C PRO A 290 11.68 15.11 -9.89
N PRO A 291 10.80 14.80 -8.93
CA PRO A 291 9.56 14.09 -9.19
C PRO A 291 8.69 14.87 -10.18
N LYS A 292 8.12 14.17 -11.17
CA LYS A 292 7.23 14.75 -12.17
C LYS A 292 5.80 14.27 -11.93
N PRO A 293 4.81 15.19 -11.81
CA PRO A 293 3.43 14.80 -11.65
C PRO A 293 3.01 14.00 -12.88
N THR A 294 2.74 12.72 -12.66
CA THR A 294 2.43 11.75 -13.71
C THR A 294 1.21 10.99 -13.24
N GLU A 295 0.18 10.93 -14.09
CA GLU A 295 -1.02 10.12 -13.83
C GLU A 295 -0.63 8.63 -13.91
N ASP A 296 -0.15 8.15 -15.06
CA ASP A 296 0.20 6.73 -15.25
C ASP A 296 1.72 6.45 -15.21
N PRO A 297 2.25 5.87 -14.11
CA PRO A 297 3.67 5.53 -13.99
C PRO A 297 4.10 4.46 -15.00
N VAL A 298 3.22 3.52 -15.36
CA VAL A 298 3.54 2.45 -16.32
C VAL A 298 3.70 3.03 -17.73
N LYS A 299 2.82 3.97 -18.10
CA LYS A 299 2.94 4.68 -19.38
C LYS A 299 4.23 5.51 -19.44
N TRP A 300 4.57 6.21 -18.36
CA TRP A 300 5.81 6.99 -18.30
C TRP A 300 7.05 6.14 -18.53
N TRP A 301 7.16 4.98 -17.86
CA TRP A 301 8.28 4.07 -18.07
C TRP A 301 8.33 3.47 -19.47
N ARG A 302 7.17 3.25 -20.11
CA ARG A 302 7.10 2.82 -21.52
C ARG A 302 7.64 3.89 -22.46
N ASP A 303 7.31 5.15 -22.21
CA ASP A 303 7.75 6.28 -23.07
C ASP A 303 9.25 6.58 -22.90
N HIS A 304 9.84 6.25 -21.74
CA HIS A 304 11.26 6.52 -21.41
C HIS A 304 12.19 5.29 -21.55
N GLN A 305 11.76 4.23 -22.24
CA GLN A 305 12.57 3.02 -22.47
C GLN A 305 13.89 3.32 -23.20
N LEU A 306 13.90 4.30 -24.10
CA LEU A 306 15.11 4.70 -24.84
C LEU A 306 16.12 5.43 -23.96
N THR A 307 15.66 6.14 -22.94
CA THR A 307 16.52 6.86 -21.99
C THR A 307 17.06 5.94 -20.89
N TYR A 308 16.25 4.94 -20.51
CA TYR A 308 16.52 4.04 -19.39
C TYR A 308 16.26 2.57 -19.80
N PRO A 309 17.11 1.96 -20.64
CA PRO A 309 16.83 0.64 -21.21
C PRO A 309 16.80 -0.48 -20.17
N LEU A 310 17.62 -0.42 -19.11
CA LEU A 310 17.62 -1.43 -18.06
C LEU A 310 16.67 -1.06 -16.92
N LEU A 311 16.70 0.20 -16.48
CA LEU A 311 15.90 0.65 -15.36
C LEU A 311 14.38 0.62 -15.68
N SER A 312 13.98 0.87 -16.93
CA SER A 312 12.57 0.75 -17.34
C SER A 312 12.05 -0.68 -17.27
N ARG A 313 12.88 -1.70 -17.52
CA ARG A 313 12.49 -3.11 -17.35
C ARG A 313 12.21 -3.42 -15.89
N LEU A 314 13.15 -3.08 -15.01
CA LEU A 314 12.96 -3.22 -13.55
C LEU A 314 11.70 -2.48 -13.08
N ALA A 315 11.51 -1.23 -13.50
CA ALA A 315 10.37 -0.44 -13.09
C ALA A 315 9.04 -1.05 -13.55
N LEU A 316 8.96 -1.51 -14.80
CA LEU A 316 7.76 -2.16 -15.32
C LEU A 316 7.47 -3.48 -14.58
N ASP A 317 8.49 -4.27 -14.27
CA ASP A 317 8.35 -5.52 -13.52
C ASP A 317 7.86 -5.27 -12.10
N VAL A 318 8.49 -4.32 -11.37
CA VAL A 318 8.11 -3.96 -10.00
C VAL A 318 6.70 -3.36 -9.94
N LEU A 319 6.36 -2.46 -10.88
CA LEU A 319 5.03 -1.84 -10.94
C LEU A 319 3.94 -2.84 -11.37
N ALA A 320 4.31 -3.96 -12.02
CA ALA A 320 3.38 -5.03 -12.37
C ALA A 320 3.02 -5.93 -11.17
N ILE A 321 3.79 -5.90 -10.08
CA ILE A 321 3.52 -6.72 -8.89
C ILE A 321 2.22 -6.27 -8.22
N PRO A 322 1.23 -7.17 -8.07
CA PRO A 322 0.01 -6.85 -7.34
C PRO A 322 0.29 -6.77 -5.83
N ALA A 323 -0.30 -5.78 -5.17
CA ALA A 323 -0.18 -5.60 -3.72
C ALA A 323 -0.78 -6.76 -2.90
N MET A 324 -1.83 -7.41 -3.43
CA MET A 324 -2.55 -8.49 -2.76
C MET A 324 -2.90 -9.62 -3.73
N ALA A 325 -3.00 -10.84 -3.20
CA ALA A 325 -3.43 -12.02 -3.95
C ALA A 325 -4.95 -12.06 -4.25
N ALA A 326 -5.68 -10.96 -3.98
CA ALA A 326 -7.13 -10.87 -4.16
C ALA A 326 -7.56 -11.12 -5.62
N ASP A 327 -6.73 -10.80 -6.62
CA ASP A 327 -6.98 -11.17 -8.02
C ASP A 327 -7.05 -12.69 -8.22
N CYS A 328 -6.10 -13.42 -7.63
CA CYS A 328 -6.06 -14.88 -7.66
C CYS A 328 -7.26 -15.47 -6.91
N GLU A 329 -7.59 -14.97 -5.72
CA GLU A 329 -8.76 -15.41 -4.95
C GLU A 329 -10.08 -15.23 -5.69
N ARG A 330 -10.24 -14.12 -6.42
CA ARG A 330 -11.40 -13.89 -7.29
C ARG A 330 -11.45 -14.84 -8.48
N ALA A 331 -10.31 -15.11 -9.09
CA ALA A 331 -10.20 -16.11 -10.15
C ALA A 331 -10.61 -17.50 -9.63
N PHE A 332 -10.14 -17.88 -8.44
CA PHE A 332 -10.50 -19.14 -7.79
C PHE A 332 -11.97 -19.20 -7.35
N SER A 333 -12.53 -18.09 -6.85
CA SER A 333 -13.95 -18.00 -6.52
C SER A 333 -14.84 -18.16 -7.75
N THR A 334 -14.42 -17.56 -8.87
CA THR A 334 -15.10 -17.74 -10.17
C THR A 334 -14.92 -19.16 -10.69
N ALA A 335 -13.75 -19.76 -10.49
CA ALA A 335 -13.47 -21.15 -10.83
C ALA A 335 -14.36 -22.12 -10.07
N LYS A 336 -14.64 -21.86 -8.78
CA LYS A 336 -15.57 -22.65 -7.98
C LYS A 336 -16.99 -22.69 -8.57
N LEU A 337 -17.47 -21.59 -9.15
CA LEU A 337 -18.77 -21.58 -9.85
C LEU A 337 -18.77 -22.43 -11.13
N THR A 338 -17.59 -22.68 -11.70
CA THR A 338 -17.42 -23.50 -12.91
C THR A 338 -17.33 -24.99 -12.55
N LEU A 339 -16.70 -25.30 -11.41
CA LEU A 339 -16.66 -26.62 -10.77
C LEU A 339 -17.91 -26.81 -9.89
N THR A 340 -19.08 -26.94 -10.52
CA THR A 340 -20.29 -27.31 -9.77
C THR A 340 -20.23 -28.78 -9.36
N SER A 341 -21.00 -29.15 -8.33
CA SER A 341 -21.22 -30.52 -7.84
C SER A 341 -21.93 -31.43 -8.86
N GLN A 342 -21.98 -31.07 -10.14
CA GLN A 342 -22.46 -31.90 -11.26
C GLN A 342 -21.40 -32.03 -12.37
N ARG A 343 -20.25 -31.34 -12.28
CA ARG A 343 -19.17 -31.32 -13.29
C ARG A 343 -17.80 -31.74 -12.70
N HIS A 344 -17.76 -32.88 -12.01
CA HIS A 344 -16.58 -33.30 -11.23
C HIS A 344 -15.56 -34.05 -12.10
N SER A 345 -15.87 -34.25 -13.38
CA SER A 345 -15.02 -34.96 -14.35
C SER A 345 -14.10 -34.01 -15.14
N MET A 346 -14.12 -32.70 -14.86
CA MET A 346 -13.26 -31.75 -15.56
C MET A 346 -11.81 -31.90 -15.08
N LYS A 347 -10.89 -32.18 -16.02
CA LYS A 347 -9.45 -32.28 -15.73
C LYS A 347 -8.87 -30.91 -15.34
N PRO A 348 -7.85 -30.86 -14.46
CA PRO A 348 -7.20 -29.61 -14.06
C PRO A 348 -6.68 -28.77 -15.23
N GLN A 349 -6.14 -29.41 -16.27
CA GLN A 349 -5.63 -28.73 -17.46
C GLN A 349 -6.74 -27.99 -18.22
N THR A 350 -7.88 -28.66 -18.44
CA THR A 350 -9.06 -28.07 -19.10
C THR A 350 -9.63 -26.91 -18.29
N MET A 351 -9.64 -27.06 -16.96
CA MET A 351 -10.08 -26.00 -16.05
C MET A 351 -9.17 -24.77 -16.13
N GLY A 352 -7.84 -24.97 -16.16
CA GLY A 352 -6.87 -23.90 -16.34
C GLY A 352 -7.06 -23.15 -17.66
N GLN A 353 -7.15 -23.88 -18.78
CA GLN A 353 -7.41 -23.28 -20.09
C GLN A 353 -8.70 -22.47 -20.11
N LEU A 354 -9.79 -23.01 -19.54
CA LEU A 354 -11.07 -22.31 -19.48
C LEU A 354 -10.98 -21.00 -18.68
N GLN A 355 -10.29 -21.00 -17.54
CA GLN A 355 -10.10 -19.76 -16.77
C GLN A 355 -9.22 -18.75 -17.50
N LEU A 356 -8.17 -19.20 -18.21
CA LEU A 356 -7.32 -18.33 -19.03
C LEU A 356 -8.11 -17.70 -20.18
N THR A 357 -8.84 -18.50 -20.96
CA THR A 357 -9.68 -17.99 -22.06
C THR A 357 -10.73 -17.00 -21.55
N LYS A 358 -11.36 -17.30 -20.40
CA LYS A 358 -12.31 -16.39 -19.76
C LYS A 358 -11.66 -15.08 -19.32
N ASN A 359 -10.44 -15.13 -18.79
CA ASN A 359 -9.69 -13.94 -18.39
C ASN A 359 -9.32 -13.09 -19.62
N TRP A 360 -8.76 -13.70 -20.67
CA TRP A 360 -8.38 -13.01 -21.90
C TRP A 360 -9.58 -12.39 -22.61
N LEU A 361 -10.72 -13.08 -22.64
CA LEU A 361 -11.96 -12.55 -23.18
C LEU A 361 -12.44 -11.32 -22.39
N LYS A 362 -12.44 -11.39 -21.05
CA LYS A 362 -12.81 -10.26 -20.18
C LYS A 362 -11.89 -9.05 -20.38
N ARG A 363 -10.59 -9.28 -20.59
CA ARG A 363 -9.58 -8.23 -20.81
C ARG A 363 -9.54 -7.74 -22.27
N LYS A 364 -10.43 -8.22 -23.15
CA LYS A 364 -10.45 -7.91 -24.59
C LYS A 364 -9.13 -8.22 -25.30
N ALA A 365 -8.35 -9.15 -24.76
CA ALA A 365 -7.09 -9.59 -25.37
C ALA A 365 -7.32 -10.56 -26.54
N LEU A 366 -8.53 -11.16 -26.61
CA LEU A 366 -8.96 -11.97 -27.75
C LEU A 366 -9.97 -11.17 -28.59
N PRO A 367 -9.73 -11.01 -29.91
CA PRO A 367 -10.77 -10.53 -30.80
C PRO A 367 -11.87 -11.60 -30.86
N MET A 368 -13.08 -11.26 -30.40
CA MET A 368 -14.25 -12.14 -30.65
C MET A 368 -14.56 -12.12 -32.14
N GLY A 369 -14.41 -13.27 -32.80
CA GLY A 369 -14.83 -13.46 -34.20
C GLY A 369 -13.74 -13.84 -35.20
N VAL A 370 -12.54 -14.23 -34.78
CA VAL A 370 -11.60 -14.89 -35.72
C VAL A 370 -11.86 -16.39 -35.67
N GLU A 371 -12.50 -16.92 -36.71
CA GLU A 371 -12.56 -18.35 -36.96
C GLU A 371 -11.13 -18.91 -36.97
N ILE A 372 -10.80 -19.73 -35.98
CA ILE A 372 -9.59 -20.54 -36.03
C ILE A 372 -9.84 -21.55 -37.14
N GLY A 373 -9.15 -21.35 -38.26
CA GLY A 373 -9.38 -22.02 -39.53
C GLY A 373 -9.69 -23.51 -39.44
N SER A 374 -10.70 -23.88 -40.20
CA SER A 374 -10.95 -25.22 -40.74
C SER A 374 -9.68 -25.82 -41.35
N HIS A 375 -8.91 -26.59 -40.57
CA HIS A 375 -7.86 -27.46 -41.10
C HIS A 375 -7.72 -28.75 -40.29
N ILE A 376 -8.81 -29.51 -40.17
CA ILE A 376 -8.83 -30.96 -39.92
C ILE A 376 -10.19 -31.43 -40.49
N ALA A 377 -10.38 -32.31 -41.47
CA ALA A 377 -9.53 -33.19 -42.26
C ALA A 377 -10.25 -33.46 -43.61
N SER A 378 -9.47 -33.84 -44.63
CA SER A 378 -9.94 -34.60 -45.80
C SER A 378 -10.38 -36.00 -45.41
#